data_AF-A0A377ZLR6-F1
#
_entry.id   AF-A0A377ZLR6-F1
#
_cell.length_a   1.000
_cell.length_b   1.000
_cell.length_c   1.000
_cell.angle_alpha   90.00
_cell.angle_beta   90.00
_cell.angle_gamma   90.00
#
_symmetry.space_group_name_H-M   'P 1'
#
loop_
_entity.id
_entity.type
_entity.pdbx_description
1 polymer ?
#
loop_
_entity_poly.entity_id
_entity_poly.type
_entity_poly.pdbx_seq_one_letter_code
_entity_poly.pdbx_strand_id
1 'polypeptide(L)'
;MLMHHVTAALRAHALFTRDVDYIVKDGEVIIVDEHTGRTMQGRRWSDGLHQAVEAKEGVEIQNENQTLASITFQNYFRLYEKLAGMTGTADTEAF
;
A
#
# COMPACT_ATOMS: atom_id res chain seq x y z
N MET A 1 5.90 17.85 -4.99
CA MET A 1 5.12 18.00 -3.75
C MET A 1 3.73 18.55 -4.06
N LEU A 2 3.54 19.82 -4.44
CA LEU A 2 2.19 20.38 -4.66
C LEU A 2 1.41 19.73 -5.82
N MET A 3 2.04 19.57 -6.98
CA MET A 3 1.39 18.95 -8.15
C MET A 3 0.86 17.54 -7.87
N HIS A 4 1.62 16.75 -7.09
CA HIS A 4 1.24 15.40 -6.72
C HIS A 4 -0.06 15.38 -5.89
N HIS A 5 -0.15 16.23 -4.87
CA HIS A 5 -1.38 16.34 -4.06
C HIS A 5 -2.56 16.88 -4.87
N VAL A 6 -2.35 17.86 -5.75
CA VAL A 6 -3.41 18.39 -6.63
C VAL A 6 -3.93 17.28 -7.55
N THR A 7 -3.04 16.47 -8.14
CA THR A 7 -3.46 15.35 -8.99
C THR A 7 -4.20 14.25 -8.20
N ALA A 8 -3.75 13.94 -6.98
CA ALA A 8 -4.43 12.97 -6.11
C ALA A 8 -5.82 13.46 -5.70
N ALA A 9 -5.96 14.73 -5.32
CA ALA A 9 -7.25 15.35 -5.01
C ALA A 9 -8.18 15.33 -6.23
N LEU A 10 -7.70 15.73 -7.41
CA LEU A 10 -8.51 15.70 -8.63
C LEU A 10 -9.00 14.29 -8.95
N ARG A 11 -8.12 13.28 -8.84
CA ARG A 11 -8.50 11.87 -9.02
C ARG A 11 -9.55 11.44 -8.00
N ALA A 12 -9.35 11.73 -6.71
CA ALA A 12 -10.31 11.42 -5.64
C ALA A 12 -11.70 12.04 -5.91
N HIS A 13 -11.75 13.24 -6.47
CA HIS A 13 -13.02 13.91 -6.80
C HIS A 13 -13.66 13.45 -8.11
N ALA A 14 -12.86 13.19 -9.15
CA ALA A 14 -13.36 12.96 -10.51
C ALA A 14 -13.49 11.48 -10.89
N LEU A 15 -12.69 10.59 -10.27
CA LEU A 15 -12.61 9.18 -10.66
C LEU A 15 -13.13 8.22 -9.60
N PHE A 16 -13.25 8.66 -8.35
CA PHE A 16 -13.69 7.81 -7.23
C PHE A 16 -15.00 8.31 -6.67
N THR A 17 -15.97 7.40 -6.60
CA THR A 17 -17.35 7.67 -6.20
C THR A 17 -17.68 6.88 -4.95
N ARG A 18 -18.24 7.58 -3.96
CA ARG A 18 -18.75 6.97 -2.74
C ARG A 18 -19.91 6.02 -3.08
N ASP A 19 -19.99 4.92 -2.35
CA ASP A 19 -20.96 3.82 -2.51
C ASP A 19 -20.81 3.03 -3.81
N VAL A 20 -19.73 3.26 -4.57
CA VAL A 20 -19.34 2.47 -5.75
C VAL A 20 -17.92 1.95 -5.57
N ASP A 21 -16.93 2.84 -5.49
CA ASP A 21 -15.51 2.48 -5.38
C ASP A 21 -15.06 2.31 -3.92
N TYR A 22 -15.77 2.96 -3.00
CA TYR A 22 -15.52 2.90 -1.55
C TYR A 22 -16.76 3.27 -0.76
N ILE A 23 -16.76 2.92 0.52
CA ILE A 23 -17.75 3.38 1.49
C ILE A 23 -17.06 4.11 2.64
N VAL A 24 -17.79 4.98 3.32
CA VAL A 24 -17.35 5.59 4.58
C VAL A 24 -18.11 4.91 5.71
N LYS A 25 -17.40 4.24 6.60
CA LYS A 25 -17.97 3.52 7.73
C LYS A 25 -17.14 3.77 8.97
N ASP A 26 -17.80 4.07 10.09
CA ASP A 26 -17.15 4.31 11.39
C ASP A 26 -16.05 5.38 11.36
N GLY A 27 -16.16 6.35 10.43
CA GLY A 27 -15.13 7.36 10.22
C GLY A 27 -13.88 6.83 9.52
N GLU A 28 -14.00 5.77 8.71
CA GLU A 28 -12.92 5.24 7.88
C GLU A 28 -13.38 5.05 6.44
N VAL A 29 -12.46 5.26 5.49
CA VAL A 29 -12.68 4.97 4.07
C VAL A 29 -12.33 3.51 3.81
N ILE A 30 -13.30 2.72 3.36
CA ILE A 30 -13.13 1.30 3.06
C ILE A 30 -13.33 1.07 1.57
N ILE A 31 -12.32 0.52 0.92
CA ILE A 31 -12.35 0.23 -0.53
C ILE A 31 -13.36 -0.88 -0.83
N VAL A 32 -14.10 -0.75 -1.93
CA VAL A 32 -14.96 -1.80 -2.46
C VAL A 32 -14.27 -2.43 -3.66
N ASP A 33 -14.25 -3.76 -3.69
CA ASP A 33 -13.72 -4.52 -4.83
C ASP A 33 -14.68 -4.42 -6.02
N GLU A 34 -14.18 -3.93 -7.16
CA GLU A 34 -14.98 -3.70 -8.38
C GLU A 34 -15.63 -4.97 -8.96
N HIS A 35 -15.01 -6.13 -8.77
CA HIS A 35 -15.48 -7.39 -9.37
C HIS A 35 -16.50 -8.11 -8.49
N THR A 36 -16.35 -8.00 -7.17
CA THR A 36 -17.13 -8.79 -6.20
C THR A 36 -18.07 -7.95 -5.34
N GLY A 37 -17.89 -6.62 -5.31
CA GLY A 37 -18.62 -5.71 -4.43
C GLY A 37 -18.29 -5.89 -2.95
N ARG A 38 -17.26 -6.68 -2.61
CA ARG A 38 -16.86 -6.92 -1.22
C ARG A 38 -16.03 -5.77 -0.69
N THR A 39 -16.19 -5.49 0.60
CA THR A 39 -15.36 -4.51 1.31
C THR A 39 -13.97 -5.06 1.57
N MET A 40 -12.96 -4.26 1.28
CA MET A 40 -11.55 -4.59 1.46
C MET A 40 -10.98 -3.83 2.68
N GLN A 41 -11.36 -4.26 3.88
CA GLN A 41 -10.86 -3.65 5.12
C GLN A 41 -9.32 -3.72 5.22
N GLY A 42 -8.73 -2.62 5.69
CA GLY A 42 -7.28 -2.46 5.84
C GLY A 42 -6.51 -2.20 4.53
N ARG A 43 -7.17 -2.31 3.37
CA ARG A 43 -6.54 -1.95 2.09
C ARG A 43 -6.60 -0.44 1.89
N ARG A 44 -5.48 0.16 1.51
CA ARG A 44 -5.36 1.58 1.15
C ARG A 44 -4.93 1.71 -0.31
N TRP A 45 -5.31 2.82 -0.95
CA TRP A 45 -4.76 3.19 -2.26
C TRP A 45 -3.41 3.90 -2.07
N SER A 46 -2.47 3.63 -2.97
CA SER A 46 -1.13 4.22 -2.95
C SER A 46 -1.09 5.66 -3.49
N ASP A 47 0.10 6.27 -3.52
CA ASP A 47 0.37 7.59 -4.11
C ASP A 47 -0.47 8.74 -3.49
N GLY A 48 -0.74 8.67 -2.20
CA GLY A 48 -1.48 9.71 -1.47
C GLY A 48 -2.97 9.77 -1.81
N LEU A 49 -3.48 8.86 -2.65
CA LEU A 49 -4.86 8.86 -3.11
C LEU A 49 -5.82 8.56 -1.96
N HIS A 50 -5.46 7.65 -1.06
CA HIS A 50 -6.33 7.30 0.06
C HIS A 50 -6.50 8.48 1.02
N GLN A 51 -5.42 9.19 1.33
CA GLN A 51 -5.46 10.43 2.10
C GLN A 51 -6.28 11.51 1.40
N ALA A 52 -6.22 11.58 0.06
CA ALA A 52 -7.04 12.51 -0.71
C ALA A 52 -8.54 12.19 -0.64
N VAL A 53 -8.92 10.90 -0.61
CA VAL A 53 -10.32 10.47 -0.42
C VAL A 53 -10.77 10.69 1.02
N GLU A 54 -9.94 10.39 2.02
CA GLU A 54 -10.20 10.70 3.44
C GLU A 54 -10.45 12.22 3.60
N ALA A 55 -9.61 13.06 3.00
CA ALA A 55 -9.77 14.51 3.01
C ALA A 55 -11.04 14.99 2.29
N LYS A 56 -11.36 14.40 1.13
CA LYS A 56 -12.59 14.68 0.36
C LYS A 56 -13.86 14.42 1.19
N GLU A 57 -13.88 13.32 1.96
CA GLU A 57 -15.03 12.92 2.78
C GLU A 57 -15.03 13.55 4.18
N GLY A 58 -14.02 14.37 4.51
CA GLY A 58 -13.92 15.02 5.82
C GLY A 58 -13.60 14.04 6.97
N VAL A 59 -12.96 12.93 6.65
CA VAL A 59 -12.57 11.87 7.58
C VAL A 59 -11.18 12.14 8.16
N GLU A 60 -10.88 11.61 9.35
CA GLU A 60 -9.55 11.69 9.94
C GLU A 60 -8.52 11.01 9.03
N ILE A 61 -7.51 11.78 8.60
CA ILE A 61 -6.46 11.29 7.72
C ILE A 61 -5.49 10.44 8.55
N GLN A 62 -5.41 9.16 8.23
CA GLN A 62 -4.50 8.25 8.91
C GLN A 62 -3.07 8.44 8.37
N ASN A 63 -2.10 8.49 9.28
CA ASN A 63 -0.69 8.51 8.91
C ASN A 63 -0.28 7.16 8.34
N GLU A 64 0.34 7.18 7.17
CA GLU A 64 0.84 5.97 6.52
C GLU A 64 2.36 5.89 6.68
N ASN A 65 2.84 4.78 7.25
CA ASN A 65 4.26 4.50 7.29
C ASN A 65 4.72 4.07 5.90
N GLN A 66 5.48 4.94 5.23
CA GLN A 66 6.01 4.63 3.91
C GLN A 66 7.28 3.79 4.01
N THR A 67 7.29 2.63 3.35
CA THR A 67 8.53 1.88 3.13
C THR A 67 9.31 2.53 2.00
N LEU A 68 10.40 3.25 2.30
CA LEU A 68 11.21 3.96 1.31
C LEU A 68 12.12 3.04 0.49
N ALA A 69 12.59 1.96 1.11
CA ALA A 69 13.43 0.97 0.47
C ALA A 69 13.15 -0.40 1.09
N SER A 70 13.17 -1.44 0.27
CA SER A 70 13.09 -2.82 0.72
C SER A 70 14.02 -3.67 -0.14
N ILE A 71 14.58 -4.71 0.49
CA ILE A 71 15.29 -5.77 -0.20
C ILE A 71 15.11 -7.05 0.60
N THR A 72 14.90 -8.18 -0.09
CA THR A 72 14.85 -9.47 0.58
C THR A 72 16.28 -9.93 0.90
N PHE A 73 16.47 -10.75 1.93
CA PHE A 73 17.79 -11.31 2.22
C PHE A 73 18.35 -12.07 1.01
N GLN A 74 17.51 -12.80 0.27
CA GLN A 74 17.91 -13.53 -0.93
C GLN A 74 18.49 -12.59 -1.99
N ASN A 75 17.81 -11.47 -2.28
CA ASN A 75 18.29 -10.50 -3.27
C ASN A 75 19.49 -9.70 -2.78
N TYR A 76 19.53 -9.37 -1.48
CA TYR A 76 20.65 -8.66 -0.87
C TYR A 76 21.94 -9.47 -0.93
N PHE A 77 21.91 -10.76 -0.55
CA PHE A 77 23.09 -11.61 -0.59
C PHE A 77 23.59 -11.90 -2.01
N ARG A 78 22.72 -11.84 -3.03
CA ARG A 78 23.10 -11.98 -4.45
C ARG A 78 23.92 -10.80 -5.00
N LEU A 79 23.99 -9.67 -4.29
CA LEU A 79 24.79 -8.52 -4.71
C LEU A 79 26.29 -8.71 -4.48
N TYR A 80 26.70 -9.66 -3.64
CA TYR A 80 28.10 -9.90 -3.32
C TYR A 80 28.79 -10.72 -4.43
N GLU A 81 29.96 -10.27 -4.90
CA GLU A 81 30.78 -11.02 -5.87
C GLU A 81 31.19 -12.40 -5.34
N LYS A 82 31.37 -12.52 -4.01
CA LYS A 82 31.65 -13.78 -3.32
C LYS A 82 30.76 -13.90 -2.09
N LEU A 83 29.97 -14.97 -2.03
CA LEU A 83 29.12 -15.32 -0.91
C LEU A 83 29.55 -16.67 -0.32
N ALA A 84 29.66 -16.75 1.00
CA ALA A 84 29.97 -17.97 1.74
C ALA A 84 29.19 -17.98 3.06
N GLY A 85 28.94 -19.16 3.63
CA GLY A 85 28.22 -19.32 4.89
C GLY A 85 28.67 -20.58 5.63
N MET A 86 28.41 -20.61 6.94
CA MET A 86 28.67 -21.77 7.80
C MET A 86 27.50 -21.98 8.76
N THR A 87 27.10 -23.23 8.96
CA THR A 87 26.15 -23.64 9.99
C THR A 87 26.26 -25.15 10.22
N GLY A 88 25.87 -25.63 11.40
CA GLY A 88 25.87 -27.06 11.73
C GLY A 88 24.74 -27.87 11.09
N THR A 89 23.80 -27.21 10.41
CA THR A 89 22.55 -27.83 9.94
C THR A 89 22.22 -27.51 8.49
N ALA A 90 23.21 -27.15 7.66
CA ALA A 90 22.98 -26.79 6.25
C ALA A 90 22.67 -27.99 5.35
N ASP A 91 23.17 -29.18 5.72
CA ASP A 91 23.15 -30.36 4.84
C ASP A 91 21.72 -30.82 4.49
N THR A 92 20.75 -30.57 5.38
CA THR A 92 19.34 -30.91 5.15
C THR A 92 18.65 -30.03 4.11
N GLU A 93 19.20 -28.87 3.77
CA GLU A 93 18.64 -27.87 2.84
C GLU A 93 19.41 -27.79 1.51
N ALA A 94 20.42 -28.65 1.32
CA ALA A 94 21.32 -28.63 0.16
C ALA A 94 20.85 -29.49 -1.04
N PHE A 95 19.74 -30.21 -0.89
CA PHE A 95 19.18 -31.13 -1.90
C PHE A 95 18.13 -30.48 -2.80
#